data_AF-A0A6M2DWP5-F1
#
_entry.id   AF-A0A6M2DWP5-F1
#
_cell.length_a   1.000
_cell.length_b   1.000
_cell.length_c   1.000
_cell.angle_alpha   90.00
_cell.angle_beta   90.00
_cell.angle_gamma   90.00
#
_symmetry.space_group_name_H-M   'P 1'
#
loop_
_entity.id
_entity.type
_entity.pdbx_description
1 polymer ?
#
loop_
_entity_poly.entity_id
_entity_poly.type
_entity_poly.pdbx_seq_one_letter_code
_entity_poly.pdbx_strand_id
1 'polypeptide(L)'
;MLRLRVGLIIQVMATELARSLVCGGQEASEHLLNLSPFEMKNLLHHILSGNEFSINSVARGNFSIVSSKSYRVSKKSQIINRSEIKSLEEDSTDKQGQWLRRRRLDGALNRVPRDFYSRVWTVLEKCEGLSINDLVLPQNLTQEMTSGELKFALEVETVLNSIPQPEYRQLVVEALMVLTLAAEYKVSPSLGGIICVQELVHRANQLFLKDQLKCSGDATLCCAQNNSDGSSSSNNGNLICGGAAYICQHFYDSAPSGSYGTMTYLTRAVASGLECFPEQGDIDCSIS
;
A
#
# COMPACT_ATOMS: atom_id res chain seq x y z
N MET A 1 4.72 21.11 1.25
CA MET A 1 4.74 20.09 2.33
C MET A 1 3.39 20.14 3.00
N LEU A 2 2.54 19.19 2.64
CA LEU A 2 1.19 19.10 3.15
C LEU A 2 1.23 18.34 4.50
N ARG A 3 0.19 18.45 5.33
CA ARG A 3 0.28 18.32 6.81
C ARG A 3 0.95 17.02 7.29
N LEU A 4 1.85 17.13 8.28
CA LEU A 4 2.54 15.99 8.87
C LEU A 4 1.73 15.40 10.04
N ARG A 5 1.33 14.13 9.92
CA ARG A 5 0.51 13.42 10.92
C ARG A 5 1.40 12.71 11.94
N VAL A 6 1.91 13.46 12.90
CA VAL A 6 2.85 12.96 13.93
C VAL A 6 2.31 11.70 14.64
N GLY A 7 1.01 11.65 14.95
CA GLY A 7 0.40 10.49 15.60
C GLY A 7 0.54 9.18 14.80
N LEU A 8 0.33 9.21 13.48
CA LEU A 8 0.50 8.02 12.64
C LEU A 8 1.98 7.62 12.53
N ILE A 9 2.89 8.59 12.53
CA ILE A 9 4.33 8.32 12.52
C ILE A 9 4.75 7.62 13.81
N ILE A 10 4.29 8.11 14.96
CA ILE A 10 4.54 7.48 16.27
C ILE A 10 3.96 6.06 16.29
N GLN A 11 2.75 5.85 15.78
CA GLN A 11 2.14 4.52 15.71
C GLN A 11 2.96 3.55 14.87
N VAL A 12 3.49 4.01 13.72
CA VAL A 12 4.37 3.19 12.89
C VAL A 12 5.70 2.92 13.61
N MET A 13 6.30 3.92 14.28
CA MET A 13 7.50 3.71 15.11
C MET A 13 7.28 2.64 16.19
N ALA A 14 6.16 2.69 16.90
CA ALA A 14 5.81 1.70 17.92
C ALA A 14 5.57 0.30 17.32
N THR A 15 4.87 0.22 16.18
CA THR A 15 4.61 -1.06 15.50
C THR A 15 5.90 -1.70 14.98
N GLU A 16 6.84 -0.87 14.50
CA GLU A 16 8.16 -1.33 14.07
C GLU A 16 9.01 -1.82 15.23
N LEU A 17 8.99 -1.12 16.36
CA LEU A 17 9.64 -1.57 17.59
C LEU A 17 9.06 -2.90 18.08
N ALA A 18 7.73 -3.04 18.09
CA ALA A 18 7.04 -4.26 18.49
C ALA A 18 7.51 -5.46 17.66
N ARG A 19 7.65 -5.26 16.34
CA ARG A 19 8.11 -6.31 15.43
C ARG A 19 9.58 -6.65 15.66
N SER A 20 10.45 -5.65 15.76
CA SER A 20 11.89 -5.86 15.95
C SER A 20 12.24 -6.47 17.31
N LEU A 21 11.47 -6.16 18.36
CA LEU A 21 11.67 -6.68 19.71
C LEU A 21 10.83 -7.92 20.01
N VAL A 22 9.96 -8.34 19.07
CA VAL A 22 9.00 -9.44 19.24
C VAL A 22 8.21 -9.27 20.53
N CYS A 23 7.66 -8.07 20.72
CA CYS A 23 6.91 -7.70 21.92
C CYS A 23 5.51 -7.15 21.60
N GLY A 24 4.68 -7.02 22.62
CA GLY A 24 3.33 -6.48 22.46
C GLY A 24 3.34 -4.98 22.10
N GLY A 25 2.25 -4.49 21.49
CA GLY A 25 2.16 -3.08 21.09
C GLY A 25 2.24 -2.08 22.26
N GLN A 26 1.73 -2.47 23.43
CA GLN A 26 1.81 -1.66 24.65
C GLN A 26 3.25 -1.57 25.17
N GLU A 27 3.93 -2.71 25.27
CA GLU A 27 5.34 -2.80 25.67
C GLU A 27 6.26 -2.06 24.69
N ALA A 28 6.00 -2.18 23.39
CA ALA A 28 6.72 -1.43 22.37
C ALA A 28 6.52 0.09 22.49
N SER A 29 5.33 0.53 22.89
CA SER A 29 5.05 1.95 23.14
C SER A 29 5.80 2.46 24.35
N GLU A 30 5.90 1.66 25.43
CA GLU A 30 6.73 1.99 26.59
C GLU A 30 8.22 2.05 26.22
N HIS A 31 8.72 1.11 25.43
CA HIS A 31 10.09 1.16 24.93
C HIS A 31 10.35 2.39 24.06
N LEU A 32 9.41 2.75 23.18
CA LEU A 32 9.51 3.95 22.35
C LEU A 32 9.62 5.22 23.21
N LEU A 33 8.83 5.33 24.28
CA LEU A 33 8.85 6.47 25.19
C LEU A 33 10.14 6.54 26.03
N ASN A 34 10.79 5.40 26.25
CA ASN A 34 12.06 5.30 26.98
C ASN A 34 13.30 5.43 26.08
N LEU A 35 13.16 5.57 24.76
CA LEU A 35 14.29 5.79 23.87
C LEU A 35 14.96 7.15 24.13
N SER A 36 16.29 7.16 24.06
CA SER A 36 17.03 8.43 24.05
C SER A 36 16.69 9.25 22.79
N PRO A 37 16.84 10.60 22.81
CA PRO A 37 16.59 11.43 21.64
C PRO A 37 17.40 11.02 20.39
N PHE A 38 18.60 10.46 20.60
CA PHE A 38 19.45 9.96 19.52
C PHE A 38 18.87 8.70 18.87
N GLU A 39 18.42 7.73 19.68
CA GLU A 39 17.80 6.51 19.19
C GLU A 39 16.45 6.80 18.51
N MET A 40 15.64 7.68 19.09
CA MET A 40 14.39 8.11 18.47
C MET A 40 14.61 8.76 17.10
N LYS A 41 15.65 9.60 16.98
CA LYS A 41 16.05 10.18 15.70
C LYS A 41 16.49 9.10 14.70
N ASN A 42 17.27 8.12 15.13
CA ASN A 42 17.73 7.04 14.25
C ASN A 42 16.56 6.17 13.78
N LEU A 43 15.66 5.78 14.69
CA LEU A 43 14.42 5.06 14.36
C LEU A 43 13.62 5.80 13.30
N LEU A 44 13.36 7.08 13.54
CA LEU A 44 12.62 7.94 12.62
C LEU A 44 13.34 8.03 11.27
N HIS A 45 14.66 8.21 11.27
CA HIS A 45 15.45 8.27 10.05
C HIS A 45 15.35 6.97 9.23
N HIS A 46 15.43 5.80 9.87
CA HIS A 46 15.30 4.51 9.17
C HIS A 46 13.89 4.29 8.60
N ILE A 47 12.86 4.64 9.36
CA ILE A 47 11.45 4.61 8.94
C ILE A 47 11.20 5.55 7.74
N LEU A 48 11.69 6.79 7.81
CA LEU A 48 11.50 7.78 6.75
C LEU A 48 12.35 7.50 5.50
N SER A 49 13.51 6.87 5.66
CA SER A 49 14.37 6.46 4.53
C SER A 49 13.89 5.15 3.88
N GLY A 50 13.06 4.37 4.58
CA GLY A 50 12.65 3.06 4.11
C GLY A 50 13.75 2.01 4.16
N ASN A 51 14.84 2.29 4.89
CA ASN A 51 15.93 1.36 5.10
C ASN A 51 15.53 0.32 6.14
N GLU A 52 16.00 -0.92 5.95
CA GLU A 52 15.92 -1.94 6.97
C GLU A 52 16.91 -1.62 8.10
N PHE A 53 16.50 -1.91 9.33
CA PHE A 53 17.28 -1.68 10.52
C PHE A 53 17.09 -2.83 11.51
N SER A 54 18.13 -3.09 12.28
CA SER A 54 18.12 -4.09 13.35
C SER A 54 18.19 -3.36 14.68
N ILE A 55 17.44 -3.85 15.66
CA ILE A 55 17.47 -3.32 17.02
C ILE A 55 18.24 -4.32 17.87
N ASN A 56 19.37 -3.87 18.42
CA ASN A 56 20.13 -4.66 19.37
C ASN A 56 19.80 -4.19 20.78
N SER A 57 19.31 -5.11 21.62
CA SER A 57 19.17 -4.87 23.06
C SER A 57 20.57 -4.86 23.69
N VAL A 58 20.95 -3.71 24.25
CA VAL A 58 22.15 -3.58 25.07
C VAL A 58 21.77 -3.85 26.53
N ALA A 59 22.68 -4.48 27.29
CA ALA A 59 22.45 -4.78 28.70
C ALA A 59 21.91 -3.54 29.45
N ARG A 60 20.84 -3.74 30.25
CA ARG A 60 20.04 -2.73 30.99
C ARG A 60 18.92 -2.02 30.23
N GLY A 61 18.32 -2.63 29.20
CA GLY A 61 17.11 -2.11 28.56
C GLY A 61 17.34 -0.90 27.65
N ASN A 62 18.59 -0.62 27.31
CA ASN A 62 18.94 0.38 26.30
C ASN A 62 18.96 -0.29 24.93
N PHE A 63 18.22 0.27 23.96
CA PHE A 63 18.21 -0.21 22.59
C PHE A 63 19.21 0.58 21.75
N SER A 64 19.91 -0.11 20.84
CA SER A 64 20.70 0.54 19.79
C SER A 64 20.11 0.20 18.43
N ILE A 65 19.78 1.24 17.67
CA ILE A 65 19.18 1.12 16.35
C ILE A 65 20.27 1.29 15.31
N VAL A 66 20.58 0.19 14.62
CA VAL A 66 21.67 0.14 13.65
C VAL A 66 21.10 -0.18 12.28
N SER A 67 21.56 0.54 11.26
CA SER A 67 21.20 0.23 9.88
C SER A 67 21.65 -1.19 9.54
N SER A 68 20.72 -2.02 9.07
CA SER A 68 21.07 -3.30 8.47
C SER A 68 21.64 -2.98 7.09
N LYS A 69 22.95 -3.19 6.90
CA LYS A 69 23.53 -3.12 5.55
C LYS A 69 23.02 -4.32 4.76
N SER A 70 21.87 -4.17 4.11
CA SER A 70 21.37 -5.15 3.17
C SER A 70 22.31 -5.14 1.96
N TYR A 71 23.19 -6.14 1.81
CA TYR A 71 24.13 -6.30 0.68
C TYR A 71 23.41 -6.68 -0.64
N ARG A 72 22.27 -6.05 -0.94
CA ARG A 72 21.54 -6.27 -2.19
C ARG A 72 21.78 -5.15 -3.17
N VAL A 73 23.03 -5.05 -3.62
CA VAL A 73 23.32 -4.51 -4.95
C VAL A 73 23.10 -5.65 -5.94
N SER A 74 22.27 -5.39 -6.95
CA SER A 74 22.08 -6.17 -8.17
C SER A 74 23.34 -7.00 -8.53
N LYS A 75 23.29 -8.32 -8.34
CA LYS A 75 24.34 -9.23 -8.84
C LYS A 75 24.23 -9.30 -10.36
N LYS A 76 24.77 -8.30 -11.05
CA LYS A 76 25.38 -8.51 -12.35
C LYS A 76 26.84 -8.89 -12.09
N SER A 77 27.14 -10.16 -12.34
CA SER A 77 28.48 -10.75 -12.52
C SER A 77 29.54 -10.49 -11.43
N GLN A 78 29.57 -11.34 -10.39
CA GLN A 78 30.84 -11.75 -9.79
C GLN A 78 30.79 -13.25 -9.46
N ILE A 79 31.73 -14.00 -10.04
CA ILE A 79 32.03 -15.39 -9.70
C ILE A 79 32.74 -15.34 -8.35
N ILE A 80 32.08 -15.81 -7.28
CA ILE A 80 32.70 -15.96 -5.95
C ILE A 80 32.61 -17.43 -5.52
N ASN A 81 33.69 -17.90 -4.91
CA ASN A 81 33.99 -19.27 -4.53
C ASN A 81 32.90 -19.95 -3.68
N ARG A 82 32.72 -21.24 -3.96
CA ARG A 82 31.65 -22.13 -3.47
C ARG A 82 31.78 -22.54 -1.98
N SER A 83 32.69 -21.96 -1.20
CA SER A 83 33.00 -22.38 0.17
C SER A 83 32.30 -21.59 1.28
N GLU A 84 31.57 -20.51 0.97
CA GLU A 84 30.90 -19.65 1.97
C GLU A 84 29.36 -19.78 1.98
N ILE A 85 28.81 -20.88 1.46
CA ILE A 85 27.34 -21.06 1.34
C ILE A 85 26.68 -21.55 2.64
N LYS A 86 27.44 -21.97 3.66
CA LYS A 86 26.87 -22.61 4.87
C LYS A 86 26.29 -21.66 5.93
N SER A 87 26.38 -20.34 5.79
CA SER A 87 25.87 -19.38 6.80
C SER A 87 24.77 -18.45 6.30
N LEU A 88 24.15 -18.75 5.15
CA LEU A 88 23.15 -17.86 4.51
C LEU A 88 21.73 -18.46 4.47
N GLU A 89 21.49 -19.60 5.12
CA GLU A 89 20.21 -20.31 5.03
C GLU A 89 19.18 -19.90 6.12
N GLU A 90 19.57 -19.08 7.11
CA GLU A 90 18.66 -18.69 8.21
C GLU A 90 17.82 -17.40 7.96
N ASP A 91 18.08 -16.65 6.87
CA ASP A 91 17.46 -15.32 6.64
C ASP A 91 16.19 -15.35 5.75
N SER A 92 15.53 -16.51 5.64
CA SER A 92 14.40 -16.72 4.73
C SER A 92 13.02 -16.42 5.31
N THR A 93 12.93 -16.15 6.62
CA THR A 93 11.68 -15.92 7.35
C THR A 93 11.23 -14.45 7.39
N ASP A 94 12.08 -13.49 7.04
CA ASP A 94 11.85 -12.04 7.30
C ASP A 94 11.18 -11.27 6.14
N LYS A 95 10.56 -11.97 5.17
CA LYS A 95 9.93 -11.33 3.99
C LYS A 95 8.43 -11.08 4.12
N GLN A 96 7.75 -11.76 5.05
CA GLN A 96 6.31 -11.58 5.26
C GLN A 96 6.05 -10.26 5.99
N GLY A 97 5.10 -9.47 5.50
CA GLY A 97 4.72 -8.16 6.03
C GLY A 97 5.49 -6.98 5.43
N GLN A 98 6.45 -7.19 4.52
CA GLN A 98 7.30 -6.12 3.98
C GLN A 98 6.49 -5.08 3.19
N TRP A 99 5.53 -5.52 2.38
CA TRP A 99 4.71 -4.61 1.57
C TRP A 99 3.61 -3.96 2.38
N LEU A 100 2.99 -4.71 3.30
CA LEU A 100 2.03 -4.13 4.25
C LEU A 100 2.68 -3.01 5.07
N ARG A 101 3.91 -3.25 5.56
CA ARG A 101 4.74 -2.25 6.24
C ARG A 101 4.99 -1.02 5.37
N ARG A 102 5.46 -1.22 4.13
CA ARG A 102 5.71 -0.12 3.18
C ARG A 102 4.45 0.73 2.98
N ARG A 103 3.29 0.11 2.80
CA ARG A 103 2.00 0.81 2.65
C ARG A 103 1.59 1.57 3.91
N ARG A 104 1.77 0.99 5.10
CA ARG A 104 1.52 1.70 6.37
C ARG A 104 2.41 2.94 6.52
N LEU A 105 3.70 2.82 6.19
CA LEU A 105 4.65 3.92 6.21
C LEU A 105 4.25 5.03 5.24
N ASP A 106 4.05 4.66 3.98
CA ASP A 106 3.75 5.64 2.93
C ASP A 106 2.38 6.29 3.17
N GLY A 107 1.41 5.53 3.66
CA GLY A 107 0.08 6.03 4.04
C GLY A 107 0.11 6.93 5.27
N ALA A 108 0.93 6.64 6.27
CA ALA A 108 1.10 7.51 7.45
C ALA A 108 1.76 8.84 7.08
N LEU A 109 2.67 8.82 6.11
CA LEU A 109 3.46 9.98 5.66
C LEU A 109 2.82 10.73 4.49
N ASN A 110 1.64 10.32 4.01
CA ASN A 110 1.02 10.83 2.78
C ASN A 110 1.99 10.85 1.59
N ARG A 111 2.85 9.82 1.49
CA ARG A 111 3.75 9.67 0.36
C ARG A 111 2.96 9.17 -0.84
N VAL A 112 3.15 9.85 -1.96
CA VAL A 112 2.56 9.51 -3.24
C VAL A 112 3.65 9.50 -4.31
N PRO A 113 3.43 8.82 -5.45
CA PRO A 113 4.34 8.88 -6.58
C PRO A 113 4.60 10.32 -7.07
N ARG A 114 5.70 10.51 -7.82
CA ARG A 114 5.97 11.80 -8.47
C ARG A 114 4.81 12.20 -9.39
N ASP A 115 4.55 13.50 -9.47
CA ASP A 115 3.50 14.06 -10.33
C ASP A 115 2.10 13.49 -10.08
N PHE A 116 1.87 12.87 -8.90
CA PHE A 116 0.62 12.23 -8.55
C PHE A 116 -0.58 13.17 -8.71
N TYR A 117 -0.52 14.36 -8.12
CA TYR A 117 -1.62 15.33 -8.19
C TYR A 117 -1.90 15.76 -9.63
N SER A 118 -0.87 16.09 -10.40
CA SER A 118 -1.03 16.47 -11.81
C SER A 118 -1.65 15.36 -12.65
N ARG A 119 -1.33 14.10 -12.35
CA ARG A 119 -1.92 12.94 -13.02
C ARG A 119 -3.37 12.68 -12.58
N VAL A 120 -3.70 12.83 -11.30
CA VAL A 120 -5.09 12.76 -10.81
C VAL A 120 -5.96 13.84 -11.47
N TRP A 121 -5.40 15.04 -11.68
CA TRP A 121 -6.08 16.11 -12.44
C TRP A 121 -6.45 15.64 -13.86
N THR A 122 -5.54 14.94 -14.55
CA THR A 122 -5.77 14.38 -15.90
C THR A 122 -6.86 13.30 -15.91
N VAL A 123 -6.98 12.52 -14.83
CA VAL A 123 -8.09 11.57 -14.67
C VAL A 123 -9.41 12.31 -14.50
N LEU A 124 -9.40 13.34 -13.64
CA LEU A 124 -10.59 14.12 -13.31
C LEU A 124 -11.14 14.89 -14.52
N GLU A 125 -10.29 15.30 -15.46
CA GLU A 125 -10.76 15.87 -16.75
C GLU A 125 -11.62 14.90 -17.57
N LYS A 126 -11.49 13.58 -17.33
CA LYS A 126 -12.13 12.54 -18.14
C LYS A 126 -13.31 11.85 -17.43
N CYS A 127 -13.68 12.23 -16.22
CA CYS A 127 -14.85 11.70 -15.54
C CYS A 127 -15.66 12.82 -14.88
N GLU A 128 -16.91 12.53 -14.51
CA GLU A 128 -17.74 13.51 -13.78
C GLU A 128 -17.20 13.79 -12.36
N GLY A 129 -16.48 12.83 -11.78
CA GLY A 129 -15.80 12.99 -10.51
C GLY A 129 -15.13 11.72 -10.00
N LEU A 130 -14.35 11.86 -8.93
CA LEU A 130 -13.76 10.76 -8.18
C LEU A 130 -14.37 10.73 -6.78
N SER A 131 -15.08 9.65 -6.44
CA SER A 131 -15.58 9.42 -5.09
C SER A 131 -14.56 8.62 -4.29
N ILE A 132 -14.16 9.16 -3.13
CA ILE A 132 -13.21 8.58 -2.17
C ILE A 132 -13.72 8.84 -0.75
N ASN A 133 -14.04 7.76 -0.03
CA ASN A 133 -14.57 7.75 1.32
C ASN A 133 -15.77 8.71 1.49
N ASP A 134 -16.76 8.56 0.61
CA ASP A 134 -18.00 9.35 0.51
C ASP A 134 -17.81 10.84 0.19
N LEU A 135 -16.56 11.30 0.03
CA LEU A 135 -16.24 12.62 -0.50
C LEU A 135 -16.07 12.52 -2.01
N VAL A 136 -16.54 13.54 -2.74
CA VAL A 136 -16.42 13.59 -4.20
C VAL A 136 -15.46 14.73 -4.56
N LEU A 137 -14.46 14.42 -5.38
CA LEU A 137 -13.70 15.40 -6.15
C LEU A 137 -14.43 15.59 -7.49
N PRO A 138 -15.17 16.70 -7.67
CA PRO A 138 -15.96 16.92 -8.88
C PRO A 138 -15.11 17.47 -10.03
N GLN A 139 -15.53 17.22 -11.26
CA GLN A 139 -14.82 17.65 -12.47
C GLN A 139 -14.60 19.17 -12.55
N ASN A 140 -15.51 20.00 -12.02
CA ASN A 140 -15.39 21.46 -12.10
C ASN A 140 -14.11 22.03 -11.45
N LEU A 141 -13.46 21.28 -10.56
CA LEU A 141 -12.15 21.66 -10.01
C LEU A 141 -11.10 21.86 -11.10
N THR A 142 -11.19 21.16 -12.24
CA THR A 142 -10.24 21.33 -13.36
C THR A 142 -10.46 22.62 -14.14
N GLN A 143 -11.65 23.22 -14.04
CA GLN A 143 -11.99 24.50 -14.67
C GLN A 143 -11.60 25.68 -13.77
N GLU A 144 -11.63 25.48 -12.45
CA GLU A 144 -11.30 26.50 -11.46
C GLU A 144 -9.79 26.58 -11.17
N MET A 145 -9.03 25.53 -11.49
CA MET A 145 -7.68 25.32 -10.97
C MET A 145 -6.80 24.52 -11.95
N THR A 146 -5.50 24.84 -12.00
CA THR A 146 -4.55 24.10 -12.83
C THR A 146 -3.92 22.90 -12.10
N SER A 147 -3.43 21.93 -12.87
CA SER A 147 -2.80 20.70 -12.35
C SER A 147 -1.57 20.93 -11.47
N GLY A 148 -0.89 22.08 -11.63
CA GLY A 148 0.29 22.47 -10.85
C GLY A 148 -0.01 23.32 -9.62
N GLU A 149 -1.26 23.74 -9.40
CA GLU A 149 -1.62 24.58 -8.27
C GLU A 149 -1.67 23.82 -6.95
N LEU A 150 -1.09 24.42 -5.91
CA LEU A 150 -1.09 23.86 -4.56
C LEU A 150 -2.51 23.63 -4.03
N LYS A 151 -3.46 24.51 -4.38
CA LYS A 151 -4.84 24.40 -3.92
C LYS A 151 -5.49 23.11 -4.46
N PHE A 152 -5.19 22.67 -5.69
CA PHE A 152 -5.74 21.42 -6.23
C PHE A 152 -5.17 20.22 -5.46
N ALA A 153 -3.86 20.23 -5.23
CA ALA A 153 -3.20 19.19 -4.42
C ALA A 153 -3.78 19.11 -2.99
N LEU A 154 -4.15 20.25 -2.39
CA LEU A 154 -4.79 20.30 -1.08
C LEU A 154 -6.19 19.67 -1.07
N GLU A 155 -6.99 19.85 -2.13
CA GLU A 155 -8.31 19.21 -2.26
C GLU A 155 -8.17 17.68 -2.36
N VAL A 156 -7.30 17.20 -3.26
CA VAL A 156 -7.03 15.76 -3.41
C VAL A 156 -6.51 15.17 -2.09
N GLU A 157 -5.58 15.86 -1.44
CA GLU A 157 -5.06 15.40 -0.15
C GLU A 157 -6.15 15.37 0.92
N THR A 158 -7.02 16.38 1.02
CA THR A 158 -8.09 16.43 2.02
C THR A 158 -9.00 15.21 1.90
N VAL A 159 -9.32 14.83 0.66
CA VAL A 159 -10.12 13.66 0.37
C VAL A 159 -9.39 12.35 0.73
N LEU A 160 -8.12 12.17 0.34
CA LEU A 160 -7.32 10.99 0.76
C LEU A 160 -7.12 10.91 2.28
N ASN A 161 -7.03 12.07 2.93
CA ASN A 161 -6.84 12.21 4.37
C ASN A 161 -8.07 11.80 5.19
N SER A 162 -9.25 11.73 4.57
CA SER A 162 -10.46 11.22 5.22
C SER A 162 -10.38 9.71 5.50
N ILE A 163 -9.53 8.97 4.77
CA ILE A 163 -9.29 7.55 5.00
C ILE A 163 -8.45 7.37 6.28
N PRO A 164 -8.95 6.67 7.32
CA PRO A 164 -8.24 6.57 8.58
C PRO A 164 -7.05 5.59 8.53
N GLN A 165 -7.20 4.45 7.84
CA GLN A 165 -6.16 3.42 7.81
C GLN A 165 -5.10 3.70 6.74
N PRO A 166 -3.81 3.83 7.10
CA PRO A 166 -2.76 4.23 6.16
C PRO A 166 -2.54 3.20 5.04
N GLU A 167 -2.61 1.89 5.34
CA GLU A 167 -2.49 0.84 4.33
C GLU A 167 -3.61 0.89 3.29
N TYR A 168 -4.84 1.22 3.69
CA TYR A 168 -5.97 1.38 2.78
C TYR A 168 -5.82 2.64 1.93
N ARG A 169 -5.37 3.75 2.54
CA ARG A 169 -5.05 4.99 1.80
C ARG A 169 -4.04 4.72 0.68
N GLN A 170 -3.03 3.89 0.91
CA GLN A 170 -2.07 3.54 -0.14
C GLN A 170 -2.67 2.67 -1.25
N LEU A 171 -3.56 1.71 -0.95
CA LEU A 171 -4.26 0.99 -2.02
C LEU A 171 -5.15 1.91 -2.86
N VAL A 172 -5.77 2.93 -2.26
CA VAL A 172 -6.53 3.96 -3.00
C VAL A 172 -5.59 4.80 -3.88
N VAL A 173 -4.40 5.17 -3.39
CA VAL A 173 -3.37 5.83 -4.21
C VAL A 173 -2.95 4.93 -5.38
N GLU A 174 -2.68 3.65 -5.15
CA GLU A 174 -2.36 2.68 -6.21
C GLU A 174 -3.51 2.52 -7.23
N ALA A 175 -4.78 2.53 -6.78
CA ALA A 175 -5.94 2.48 -7.67
C ALA A 175 -6.05 3.74 -8.54
N LEU A 176 -5.86 4.92 -7.94
CA LEU A 176 -5.77 6.18 -8.67
C LEU A 176 -4.63 6.13 -9.69
N MET A 177 -3.48 5.55 -9.34
CA MET A 177 -2.39 5.38 -10.30
C MET A 177 -2.80 4.54 -11.51
N VAL A 178 -3.56 3.46 -11.33
CA VAL A 178 -4.08 2.69 -12.48
C VAL A 178 -5.02 3.53 -13.33
N LEU A 179 -5.90 4.34 -12.73
CA LEU A 179 -6.78 5.26 -13.47
C LEU A 179 -5.97 6.31 -14.25
N THR A 180 -4.84 6.79 -13.72
CA THR A 180 -3.96 7.72 -14.44
C THR A 180 -3.41 7.08 -15.71
N LEU A 181 -3.03 5.80 -15.66
CA LEU A 181 -2.58 5.08 -16.85
C LEU A 181 -3.70 4.95 -17.89
N ALA A 182 -4.93 4.61 -17.46
CA ALA A 182 -6.08 4.55 -18.36
C ALA A 182 -6.36 5.91 -19.05
N ALA A 183 -6.22 7.01 -18.30
CA ALA A 183 -6.37 8.36 -18.82
C ALA A 183 -5.24 8.74 -19.80
N GLU A 184 -3.97 8.45 -19.45
CA GLU A 184 -2.78 8.80 -20.24
C GLU A 184 -2.69 8.02 -21.55
N TYR A 185 -3.00 6.71 -21.52
CA TYR A 185 -3.03 5.86 -22.72
C TYR A 185 -4.26 6.08 -23.60
N LYS A 186 -5.12 7.05 -23.24
CA LYS A 186 -6.33 7.43 -24.00
C LYS A 186 -7.20 6.23 -24.36
N VAL A 187 -7.37 5.30 -23.41
CA VAL A 187 -8.14 4.07 -23.66
C VAL A 187 -9.58 4.37 -24.05
N SER A 188 -10.13 5.47 -23.52
CA SER A 188 -11.41 6.04 -23.93
C SER A 188 -11.34 7.58 -23.92
N PRO A 189 -12.16 8.27 -24.75
CA PRO A 189 -12.34 9.73 -24.66
C PRO A 189 -12.89 10.18 -23.29
N SER A 190 -13.72 9.34 -22.64
CA SER A 190 -14.28 9.60 -21.31
C SER A 190 -14.23 8.32 -20.47
N LEU A 191 -13.89 8.45 -19.19
CA LEU A 191 -13.95 7.38 -18.18
C LEU A 191 -15.35 7.22 -17.57
N GLY A 192 -16.32 8.04 -17.98
CA GLY A 192 -17.72 7.94 -17.58
C GLY A 192 -18.09 8.85 -16.41
N GLY A 193 -19.07 8.41 -15.62
CA GLY A 193 -19.64 9.16 -14.50
C GLY A 193 -18.70 9.27 -13.29
N ILE A 194 -19.30 9.36 -12.10
CA ILE A 194 -18.55 9.39 -10.84
C ILE A 194 -17.91 8.02 -10.59
N ILE A 195 -16.58 7.97 -10.55
CA ILE A 195 -15.83 6.73 -10.30
C ILE A 195 -15.67 6.55 -8.79
N CYS A 196 -16.26 5.48 -8.25
CA CYS A 196 -16.05 5.08 -6.85
C CYS A 196 -14.74 4.30 -6.70
N VAL A 197 -13.70 4.95 -6.17
CA VAL A 197 -12.35 4.37 -6.10
C VAL A 197 -12.29 3.22 -5.09
N GLN A 198 -13.06 3.29 -4.00
CA GLN A 198 -13.15 2.22 -3.01
C GLN A 198 -13.68 0.94 -3.63
N GLU A 199 -14.69 1.04 -4.51
CA GLU A 199 -15.27 -0.13 -5.16
C GLU A 199 -14.23 -0.83 -6.05
N LEU A 200 -13.38 -0.07 -6.73
CA LEU A 200 -12.26 -0.63 -7.51
C LEU A 200 -11.28 -1.42 -6.61
N VAL A 201 -10.95 -0.90 -5.43
CA VAL A 201 -10.06 -1.58 -4.47
C VAL A 201 -10.71 -2.86 -3.93
N HIS A 202 -12.00 -2.81 -3.56
CA HIS A 202 -12.73 -3.98 -3.07
C HIS A 202 -12.87 -5.05 -4.14
N ARG A 203 -13.18 -4.64 -5.38
CA ARG A 203 -13.23 -5.55 -6.53
C ARG A 203 -11.88 -6.18 -6.82
N ALA A 204 -10.78 -5.42 -6.72
CA ALA A 204 -9.43 -5.96 -6.85
C ALA A 204 -9.15 -7.02 -5.78
N ASN A 205 -9.51 -6.76 -4.52
CA ASN A 205 -9.40 -7.72 -3.43
C ASN A 205 -10.25 -8.98 -3.68
N GLN A 206 -11.48 -8.84 -4.19
CA GLN A 206 -12.31 -10.00 -4.56
C GLN A 206 -11.68 -10.84 -5.68
N LEU A 207 -11.12 -10.20 -6.71
CA LEU A 207 -10.42 -10.90 -7.79
C LEU A 207 -9.18 -11.63 -7.26
N PHE A 208 -8.43 -10.99 -6.35
CA PHE A 208 -7.31 -11.61 -5.65
C PHE A 208 -7.75 -12.87 -4.88
N LEU A 209 -8.79 -12.76 -4.03
CA LEU A 209 -9.28 -13.89 -3.24
C LEU A 209 -9.77 -15.05 -4.13
N LYS A 210 -10.45 -14.75 -5.24
CA LYS A 210 -10.87 -15.77 -6.22
C LYS A 210 -9.69 -16.53 -6.82
N ASP A 211 -8.61 -15.83 -7.14
CA ASP A 211 -7.42 -16.48 -7.71
C ASP A 211 -6.60 -17.21 -6.64
N GLN A 212 -6.51 -16.68 -5.43
CA GLN A 212 -5.89 -17.36 -4.28
C GLN A 212 -6.55 -18.70 -3.99
N LEU A 213 -7.89 -18.77 -4.10
CA LEU A 213 -8.64 -20.01 -3.94
C LEU A 213 -8.29 -21.04 -5.03
N LYS A 214 -8.11 -20.61 -6.28
CA LYS A 214 -7.74 -21.48 -7.40
C LYS A 214 -6.34 -22.03 -7.28
N CYS A 215 -5.39 -21.22 -6.80
CA CYS A 215 -3.99 -21.62 -6.68
C CYS A 215 -3.61 -22.12 -5.29
N SER A 216 -4.57 -22.26 -4.36
CA SER A 216 -4.30 -22.60 -2.95
C SER A 216 -3.26 -21.68 -2.29
N GLY A 217 -3.37 -20.38 -2.54
CA GLY A 217 -2.47 -19.36 -1.99
C GLY A 217 -2.75 -19.01 -0.52
N ASP A 218 -1.88 -18.20 0.08
CA ASP A 218 -1.89 -17.89 1.52
C ASP A 218 -3.22 -17.30 2.02
N ALA A 219 -3.96 -16.57 1.18
CA ALA A 219 -5.24 -16.01 1.59
C ALA A 219 -6.30 -17.08 1.91
N THR A 220 -6.07 -18.34 1.51
CA THR A 220 -6.94 -19.48 1.89
C THR A 220 -6.91 -19.79 3.38
N LEU A 221 -5.85 -19.35 4.07
CA LEU A 221 -5.73 -19.43 5.53
C LEU A 221 -6.70 -18.50 6.26
N CYS A 222 -7.36 -17.56 5.56
CA CYS A 222 -8.27 -16.60 6.19
C CYS A 222 -9.49 -16.21 5.34
N CYS A 223 -9.31 -15.54 4.21
CA CYS A 223 -10.37 -14.81 3.50
C CYS A 223 -10.82 -15.50 2.20
N ALA A 224 -9.98 -16.37 1.62
CA ALA A 224 -10.30 -17.09 0.39
C ALA A 224 -10.79 -18.51 0.73
N GLN A 225 -12.05 -18.65 1.12
CA GLN A 225 -12.65 -19.95 1.49
C GLN A 225 -13.84 -20.29 0.59
N ASN A 226 -14.06 -21.59 0.34
CA ASN A 226 -15.12 -22.11 -0.55
C ASN A 226 -16.53 -22.05 0.06
N ASN A 227 -16.66 -22.01 1.39
CA ASN A 227 -17.93 -22.32 2.04
C ASN A 227 -18.65 -21.08 2.57
N SER A 228 -19.95 -21.10 2.27
CA SER A 228 -21.07 -20.26 2.69
C SER A 228 -21.37 -20.24 4.19
N ASP A 229 -20.36 -20.38 5.06
CA ASP A 229 -20.49 -20.24 6.51
C ASP A 229 -19.87 -18.91 6.95
N GLY A 230 -20.59 -17.83 6.62
CA GLY A 230 -20.87 -16.67 7.48
C GLY A 230 -19.79 -15.92 8.29
N SER A 231 -18.50 -16.25 8.26
CA SER A 231 -17.55 -15.56 9.14
C SER A 231 -16.09 -15.64 8.67
N SER A 232 -15.77 -15.01 7.53
CA SER A 232 -14.41 -14.47 7.32
C SER A 232 -14.14 -13.29 8.27
N SER A 233 -15.17 -12.85 8.98
CA SER A 233 -15.17 -11.87 10.04
C SER A 233 -15.22 -12.55 11.42
N SER A 234 -14.35 -12.12 12.31
CA SER A 234 -14.41 -12.35 13.75
C SER A 234 -15.74 -11.86 14.34
N ASN A 235 -16.09 -12.32 15.54
CA ASN A 235 -17.30 -11.96 16.29
C ASN A 235 -17.51 -10.43 16.44
N ASN A 236 -16.46 -9.64 16.25
CA ASN A 236 -16.48 -8.18 16.32
C ASN A 236 -16.66 -7.49 14.95
N GLY A 237 -16.98 -8.23 13.88
CA GLY A 237 -17.17 -7.70 12.52
C GLY A 237 -15.87 -7.50 11.72
N ASN A 238 -14.69 -7.62 12.34
CA ASN A 238 -13.40 -7.46 11.67
C ASN A 238 -12.95 -8.75 10.97
N LEU A 239 -12.19 -8.66 9.87
CA LEU A 239 -11.61 -9.83 9.22
C LEU A 239 -10.70 -10.63 10.17
N ILE A 240 -10.74 -11.97 10.08
CA ILE A 240 -9.90 -12.87 10.90
C ILE A 240 -8.40 -12.57 10.71
N CYS A 241 -8.00 -12.21 9.49
CA CYS A 241 -6.62 -11.86 9.19
C CYS A 241 -6.19 -10.49 9.71
N GLY A 242 -7.06 -9.70 10.35
CA GLY A 242 -6.75 -8.35 10.80
C GLY A 242 -6.69 -7.29 9.68
N GLY A 243 -7.14 -7.64 8.48
CA GLY A 243 -7.21 -6.74 7.34
C GLY A 243 -8.13 -5.53 7.57
N ALA A 244 -7.62 -4.33 7.33
CA ALA A 244 -8.36 -3.08 7.43
C ALA A 244 -9.36 -2.90 6.28
N ALA A 245 -10.40 -2.10 6.51
CA ALA A 245 -11.39 -1.72 5.48
C ALA A 245 -11.95 -2.92 4.68
N TYR A 246 -12.10 -4.08 5.32
CA TYR A 246 -12.56 -5.33 4.69
C TYR A 246 -11.71 -5.82 3.51
N ILE A 247 -10.44 -5.42 3.47
CA ILE A 247 -9.45 -5.90 2.51
C ILE A 247 -8.55 -6.95 3.19
N CYS A 248 -8.27 -8.05 2.51
CA CYS A 248 -7.46 -9.15 3.05
C CYS A 248 -6.03 -8.68 3.38
N GLN A 249 -5.49 -9.07 4.54
CA GLN A 249 -4.12 -8.74 4.94
C GLN A 249 -3.08 -9.23 3.92
N HIS A 250 -3.29 -10.40 3.31
CA HIS A 250 -2.39 -10.91 2.26
C HIS A 250 -2.42 -10.07 0.98
N PHE A 251 -3.54 -9.39 0.69
CA PHE A 251 -3.57 -8.44 -0.43
C PHE A 251 -2.74 -7.19 -0.10
N TYR A 252 -2.84 -6.67 1.13
CA TYR A 252 -1.97 -5.60 1.60
C TYR A 252 -0.49 -5.97 1.67
N ASP A 253 -0.15 -7.25 1.74
CA ASP A 253 1.23 -7.71 1.75
C ASP A 253 1.72 -8.22 0.39
N SER A 254 0.86 -8.17 -0.63
CA SER A 254 1.25 -8.50 -2.00
C SER A 254 2.11 -7.37 -2.60
N ALA A 255 3.16 -7.74 -3.32
CA ALA A 255 3.98 -6.78 -4.05
C ALA A 255 3.12 -5.96 -5.04
N PRO A 256 3.49 -4.72 -5.38
CA PRO A 256 2.79 -3.97 -6.42
C PRO A 256 2.85 -4.68 -7.78
N SER A 257 4.00 -5.27 -8.12
CA SER A 257 4.24 -5.95 -9.38
C SER A 257 4.14 -7.48 -9.25
N GLY A 258 4.05 -8.16 -10.41
CA GLY A 258 3.96 -9.61 -10.49
C GLY A 258 2.56 -10.12 -10.82
N SER A 259 2.45 -11.41 -11.15
CA SER A 259 1.18 -12.04 -11.56
C SER A 259 0.09 -11.99 -10.48
N TYR A 260 0.50 -12.05 -9.21
CA TYR A 260 -0.39 -11.92 -8.05
C TYR A 260 -0.21 -10.58 -7.31
N GLY A 261 0.40 -9.59 -7.95
CA GLY A 261 0.66 -8.28 -7.35
C GLY A 261 -0.59 -7.37 -7.33
N THR A 262 -0.60 -6.37 -6.44
CA THR A 262 -1.77 -5.49 -6.26
C THR A 262 -2.10 -4.71 -7.53
N MET A 263 -1.11 -4.22 -8.28
CA MET A 263 -1.36 -3.46 -9.53
C MET A 263 -2.02 -4.33 -10.60
N THR A 264 -1.75 -5.63 -10.62
CA THR A 264 -2.39 -6.58 -11.56
C THR A 264 -3.88 -6.68 -11.27
N TYR A 265 -4.26 -6.80 -9.99
CA TYR A 265 -5.66 -6.88 -9.59
C TYR A 265 -6.39 -5.54 -9.70
N LEU A 266 -5.72 -4.44 -9.38
CA LEU A 266 -6.27 -3.08 -9.57
C LEU A 266 -6.50 -2.79 -11.05
N THR A 267 -5.56 -3.15 -11.93
CA THR A 267 -5.73 -3.05 -13.39
C THR A 267 -6.94 -3.85 -13.86
N ARG A 268 -7.10 -5.10 -13.41
CA ARG A 268 -8.27 -5.92 -13.74
C ARG A 268 -9.57 -5.35 -13.19
N ALA A 269 -9.54 -4.76 -12.00
CA ALA A 269 -10.72 -4.14 -11.40
C ALA A 269 -11.14 -2.89 -12.18
N VAL A 270 -10.19 -2.05 -12.61
CA VAL A 270 -10.45 -0.88 -13.47
C VAL A 270 -10.99 -1.32 -14.82
N ALA A 271 -10.31 -2.25 -15.50
CA ALA A 271 -10.71 -2.71 -16.83
C ALA A 271 -12.09 -3.38 -16.86
N SER A 272 -12.53 -3.99 -15.75
CA SER A 272 -13.86 -4.62 -15.67
C SER A 272 -14.90 -3.77 -14.93
N GLY A 273 -14.49 -2.69 -14.29
CA GLY A 273 -15.32 -1.84 -13.44
C GLY A 273 -15.70 -0.51 -14.07
N LEU A 274 -14.98 -0.04 -15.09
CA LEU A 274 -15.36 1.14 -15.86
C LEU A 274 -16.15 0.73 -17.10
N GLU A 275 -17.31 1.35 -17.29
CA GLU A 275 -18.23 1.11 -18.42
C GLU A 275 -17.63 1.53 -19.77
N CYS A 276 -16.54 2.30 -19.76
CA CYS A 276 -15.87 2.76 -20.98
C CYS A 276 -15.01 1.68 -21.66
N PHE A 277 -14.79 0.53 -21.03
CA PHE A 277 -14.10 -0.59 -21.66
C PHE A 277 -15.12 -1.52 -22.34
N PRO A 278 -14.83 -2.01 -23.56
CA PRO A 278 -15.69 -2.99 -24.20
C PRO A 278 -15.77 -4.27 -23.34
N GLU A 279 -16.96 -4.88 -23.27
CA GLU A 279 -17.09 -6.22 -22.71
C GLU A 279 -16.22 -7.20 -23.51
N GLN A 280 -15.68 -8.23 -22.83
CA GLN A 280 -14.68 -9.18 -23.34
C GLN A 280 -14.80 -9.49 -24.85
N GLY A 281 -13.85 -9.02 -25.66
CA GLY A 281 -13.77 -9.40 -27.08
C GLY A 281 -13.12 -8.37 -28.03
N ASP A 282 -13.15 -7.08 -27.72
CA ASP A 282 -12.78 -6.01 -28.67
C ASP A 282 -11.47 -5.25 -28.35
N ILE A 283 -10.66 -5.75 -27.42
CA ILE A 283 -9.37 -5.10 -27.11
C ILE A 283 -8.29 -5.71 -28.01
N ASP A 284 -8.16 -5.17 -29.23
CA ASP A 284 -6.95 -5.35 -30.02
C ASP A 284 -5.79 -4.63 -29.31
N CYS A 285 -5.09 -5.35 -28.44
CA CYS A 285 -3.81 -4.90 -27.90
C CYS A 285 -2.77 -4.91 -29.02
N SER A 286 -2.75 -3.84 -29.83
CA SER A 286 -1.64 -3.57 -30.73
C SER A 286 -0.42 -3.17 -29.89
N ILE A 287 0.39 -4.15 -29.50
CA ILE A 287 1.73 -3.91 -28.96
C ILE A 287 2.52 -3.27 -30.12
N SER A 288 2.74 -1.96 -30.03
CA SER A 288 3.64 -1.20 -30.91
C SER A 288 4.97 -0.98 -30.22
#